data_AF-A0A7S3QPB2-F1
#
_entry.id   AF-A0A7S3QPB2-F1
#
_cell.length_a   1.000
_cell.length_b   1.000
_cell.length_c   1.000
_cell.angle_alpha   90.00
_cell.angle_beta   90.00
_cell.angle_gamma   90.00
#
_symmetry.space_group_name_H-M   'P 1'
#
loop_
_entity.id
_entity.type
_entity.pdbx_description
1 polymer ?
#
loop_
_entity_poly.entity_id
_entity_poly.type
_entity_poly.pdbx_seq_one_letter_code
_entity_poly.pdbx_strand_id
1 'polypeptide(L)'
;MVVRAARSISAGEEVTITYAGAHASSPLPVRRAALQAAFGFRCDCDRCLVEQDYHDDGSSGFGPASMTTYRELQKLRPQLADALDKGDKRAAARVADKLEELHSTSQEVLSGVEDEDDAGVLACSLQLPILELAAMLLSSSQSSHTHNGCVPQQEQQQQQQTEKAKFKSKQQSKAKGFGSFKPSPHPAQLQDTFQGLSLLTINARRLELMAQVAPASAAAVELSARQVRACA
;
A
#
# COMPACT_ATOMS: atom_id res chain seq x y z
N MET A 1 -12.63 -11.65 17.26
CA MET A 1 -12.39 -11.65 15.80
C MET A 1 -13.25 -10.55 15.19
N VAL A 2 -12.70 -9.70 14.32
CA VAL A 2 -13.44 -8.62 13.64
C VAL A 2 -13.29 -8.82 12.14
N VAL A 3 -14.40 -8.88 11.41
CA VAL A 3 -14.44 -8.97 9.95
C VAL A 3 -14.87 -7.62 9.39
N ARG A 4 -14.16 -7.12 8.37
CA ARG A 4 -14.42 -5.83 7.73
C ARG A 4 -14.55 -6.01 6.23
N ALA A 5 -15.51 -5.32 5.63
CA ALA A 5 -15.67 -5.31 4.19
C ALA A 5 -14.53 -4.52 3.53
N ALA A 6 -13.86 -5.11 2.53
CA ALA A 6 -12.84 -4.46 1.72
C ALA A 6 -13.43 -3.69 0.52
N ARG A 7 -14.70 -3.97 0.19
CA ARG A 7 -15.49 -3.31 -0.85
C ARG A 7 -16.98 -3.30 -0.48
N SER A 8 -17.80 -2.60 -1.26
CA SER A 8 -19.25 -2.71 -1.17
C SER A 8 -19.70 -4.14 -1.48
N ILE A 9 -20.70 -4.63 -0.74
CA ILE A 9 -21.26 -5.98 -0.84
C ILE A 9 -22.78 -5.82 -0.99
N SER A 10 -23.35 -6.39 -2.05
CA SER A 10 -24.79 -6.33 -2.32
C SER A 10 -25.56 -7.36 -1.49
N ALA A 11 -26.86 -7.14 -1.29
CA ALA A 11 -27.69 -8.12 -0.60
C ALA A 11 -27.76 -9.44 -1.40
N GLY A 12 -27.53 -10.57 -0.71
CA GLY A 12 -27.49 -11.89 -1.34
C GLY A 12 -26.14 -12.27 -1.95
N GLU A 13 -25.16 -11.36 -1.97
CA GLU A 13 -23.80 -11.64 -2.43
C GLU A 13 -23.04 -12.49 -1.40
N GLU A 14 -22.25 -13.46 -1.88
CA GLU A 14 -21.41 -14.28 -1.03
C GLU A 14 -20.25 -13.45 -0.42
N VAL A 15 -20.04 -13.59 0.89
CA VAL A 15 -18.92 -12.96 1.60
C VAL A 15 -17.74 -13.92 1.64
N THR A 16 -16.66 -13.56 0.94
CA THR A 16 -15.44 -14.37 0.87
C THR A 16 -14.27 -13.73 1.62
N ILE A 17 -13.32 -14.56 2.05
CA ILE A 17 -12.05 -14.14 2.66
C ILE A 17 -10.90 -14.98 2.09
N THR A 18 -9.66 -14.46 2.16
CA THR A 18 -8.49 -15.21 1.70
C THR A 18 -7.97 -16.17 2.78
N TYR A 19 -7.93 -17.45 2.46
CA TYR A 19 -7.29 -18.48 3.30
C TYR A 19 -5.81 -18.69 2.97
N ALA A 20 -5.30 -18.07 1.91
CA ALA A 20 -3.93 -18.26 1.46
C ALA A 20 -2.87 -17.62 2.39
N GLY A 21 -3.28 -16.76 3.32
CA GLY A 21 -2.38 -16.12 4.30
C GLY A 21 -1.19 -15.44 3.61
N ALA A 22 0.03 -15.82 3.99
CA ALA A 22 1.27 -15.31 3.38
C ALA A 22 1.41 -15.64 1.88
N HIS A 23 0.63 -16.59 1.37
CA HIS A 23 0.59 -16.96 -0.05
C HIS A 23 -0.47 -16.22 -0.86
N ALA A 24 -1.20 -15.26 -0.26
CA ALA A 24 -2.25 -14.51 -0.96
C ALA A 24 -1.73 -13.79 -2.21
N SER A 25 -0.49 -13.29 -2.20
CA SER A 25 0.17 -12.63 -3.32
C SER A 25 1.12 -13.54 -4.11
N SER A 26 1.20 -14.84 -3.78
CA SER A 26 2.07 -15.79 -4.50
C SER A 26 1.48 -16.18 -5.86
N PRO A 27 2.31 -16.62 -6.84
CA PRO A 27 1.84 -17.11 -8.13
C PRO A 27 0.86 -18.28 -8.02
N LEU A 28 0.00 -18.44 -9.03
CA LEU A 28 -1.02 -19.48 -9.13
C LEU A 28 -0.60 -20.87 -8.61
N PRO A 29 0.48 -21.51 -9.10
CA PRO A 29 0.83 -22.87 -8.67
C PRO A 29 1.19 -22.93 -7.18
N VAL A 30 1.86 -21.91 -6.65
CA VAL A 30 2.22 -21.82 -5.23
C VAL A 30 0.97 -21.64 -4.37
N ARG A 31 0.08 -20.73 -4.79
CA ARG A 31 -1.15 -20.41 -4.05
C ARG A 31 -2.11 -21.59 -4.02
N ARG A 32 -2.35 -22.26 -5.16
CA ARG A 32 -3.19 -23.48 -5.22
C ARG A 32 -2.57 -24.64 -4.44
N ALA A 33 -1.25 -24.85 -4.50
CA ALA A 33 -0.58 -25.88 -3.72
C ALA A 33 -0.76 -25.65 -2.21
N ALA A 34 -0.62 -24.41 -1.74
CA ALA A 34 -0.82 -24.06 -0.33
C ALA A 34 -2.27 -24.31 0.13
N LEU A 35 -3.26 -23.91 -0.68
CA LEU A 35 -4.69 -24.12 -0.37
C LEU A 35 -5.06 -25.61 -0.39
N GLN A 36 -4.56 -26.37 -1.38
CA GLN A 36 -4.80 -27.80 -1.45
C GLN A 36 -4.19 -28.54 -0.25
N ALA A 37 -2.98 -28.18 0.17
CA ALA A 37 -2.31 -28.80 1.30
C ALA A 37 -3.00 -28.50 2.64
N ALA A 38 -3.47 -27.27 2.84
CA ALA A 38 -4.04 -26.83 4.12
C ALA A 38 -5.55 -27.12 4.24
N PHE A 39 -6.29 -27.05 3.14
CA PHE A 39 -7.76 -27.07 3.14
C PHE A 39 -8.38 -28.11 2.19
N GLY A 40 -7.57 -28.80 1.38
CA GLY A 40 -8.05 -29.88 0.51
C GLY A 40 -8.82 -29.45 -0.73
N PHE A 41 -8.78 -28.16 -1.12
CA PHE A 41 -9.48 -27.66 -2.31
C PHE A 41 -8.56 -26.90 -3.28
N ARG A 42 -8.98 -26.86 -4.55
CA ARG A 42 -8.41 -26.02 -5.61
C ARG A 42 -9.23 -24.73 -5.72
N CYS A 43 -8.58 -23.58 -5.65
CA CYS A 43 -9.23 -22.29 -5.83
C CYS A 43 -9.42 -21.96 -7.31
N ASP A 44 -10.64 -21.57 -7.67
CA ASP A 44 -11.06 -21.19 -9.02
C ASP A 44 -11.76 -19.81 -9.02
N CYS A 45 -11.33 -18.89 -8.15
CA CYS A 45 -11.76 -17.49 -8.24
C CYS A 45 -11.24 -16.84 -9.53
N ASP A 46 -11.82 -15.70 -9.92
CA ASP A 46 -11.50 -14.99 -11.16
C ASP A 46 -10.00 -14.79 -11.37
N ARG A 47 -9.28 -14.37 -10.31
CA ARG A 47 -7.81 -14.27 -10.35
C ARG A 47 -7.11 -15.59 -10.70
N CYS A 48 -7.56 -16.71 -10.13
CA CYS A 48 -6.97 -18.02 -10.40
C CYS A 48 -7.29 -18.52 -11.81
N LEU A 49 -8.44 -18.14 -12.38
CA LEU A 49 -8.83 -18.48 -13.74
C LEU A 49 -8.00 -17.68 -14.75
N VAL A 50 -7.97 -16.35 -14.60
CA VAL A 50 -7.14 -15.48 -15.45
C VAL A 50 -5.68 -15.89 -15.40
N GLU A 51 -5.08 -16.03 -14.21
CA GLU A 51 -3.69 -16.49 -14.12
C GLU A 51 -3.46 -17.85 -14.78
N GLN A 52 -4.45 -18.74 -14.79
CA GLN A 52 -4.33 -20.05 -15.41
C GLN A 52 -4.30 -19.93 -16.93
N ASP A 53 -5.17 -19.12 -17.52
CA ASP A 53 -5.23 -18.92 -18.96
C ASP A 53 -3.88 -18.40 -19.50
N TYR A 54 -3.28 -17.41 -18.83
CA TYR A 54 -1.95 -16.89 -19.20
C TYR A 54 -0.80 -17.83 -18.84
N HIS A 55 -0.97 -18.70 -17.84
CA HIS A 55 0.03 -19.70 -17.49
C HIS A 55 0.06 -20.85 -18.51
N ASP A 56 -1.10 -21.26 -19.02
CA ASP A 56 -1.27 -22.40 -19.92
C ASP A 56 -1.03 -22.01 -21.40
N ASP A 57 -1.26 -20.74 -21.77
CA ASP A 57 -1.08 -20.22 -23.13
C ASP A 57 0.37 -20.36 -23.65
N GLY A 58 1.37 -20.43 -22.78
CA GLY A 58 2.78 -20.66 -23.14
C GLY A 58 3.45 -19.55 -23.97
N SER A 59 2.67 -18.72 -24.66
CA SER A 59 3.11 -17.63 -25.52
C SER A 59 3.34 -16.32 -24.74
N SER A 60 2.54 -16.09 -23.69
CA SER A 60 2.60 -14.88 -22.86
C SER A 60 3.90 -14.72 -22.04
N GLY A 61 4.64 -15.80 -21.78
CA GLY A 61 5.78 -15.79 -20.86
C GLY A 61 5.43 -15.46 -19.39
N PHE A 62 4.16 -15.22 -19.06
CA PHE A 62 3.70 -14.80 -17.74
C PHE A 62 3.98 -15.85 -16.66
N GLY A 63 3.67 -17.12 -16.92
CA GLY A 63 3.91 -18.22 -15.97
C GLY A 63 5.38 -18.29 -15.51
N PRO A 64 6.35 -18.41 -16.43
CA PRO A 64 7.78 -18.37 -16.10
C PRO A 64 8.23 -17.09 -15.41
N ALA A 65 7.75 -15.92 -15.85
CA ALA A 65 8.11 -14.64 -15.26
C ALA A 65 7.63 -14.53 -13.80
N SER A 66 6.34 -14.83 -13.54
CA SER A 66 5.76 -14.78 -12.20
C SER A 66 6.46 -15.71 -11.22
N MET A 67 6.81 -16.93 -11.66
CA MET A 67 7.56 -17.88 -10.83
C MET A 67 9.00 -17.44 -10.59
N THR A 68 9.65 -16.80 -11.56
CA THR A 68 11.01 -16.27 -11.41
C THR A 68 11.04 -15.12 -10.42
N THR A 69 10.15 -14.12 -10.60
CA THR A 69 9.99 -13.00 -9.68
C THR A 69 9.72 -13.48 -8.26
N TYR A 70 8.80 -14.43 -8.08
CA TYR A 70 8.51 -15.00 -6.76
C TYR A 70 9.75 -15.62 -6.11
N ARG A 71 10.52 -16.43 -6.83
CA ARG A 71 11.75 -17.06 -6.30
C ARG A 71 12.80 -16.03 -5.90
N GLU A 72 12.99 -14.98 -6.69
CA GLU A 72 13.93 -13.92 -6.36
C GLU A 72 13.48 -13.15 -5.11
N LEU A 73 12.19 -12.82 -4.99
CA LEU A 73 11.66 -12.16 -3.79
C LEU A 73 11.83 -13.02 -2.52
N GLN A 74 11.70 -14.34 -2.61
CA GLN A 74 11.97 -15.25 -1.49
C GLN A 74 13.44 -15.20 -1.03
N LYS A 75 14.39 -14.90 -1.93
CA LYS A 75 15.80 -14.71 -1.57
C LYS A 75 16.06 -13.31 -1.01
N LEU A 76 15.43 -12.29 -1.58
CA LEU A 76 15.64 -10.89 -1.19
C LEU A 76 15.03 -10.57 0.18
N ARG A 77 13.90 -11.17 0.53
CA ARG A 77 13.22 -10.92 1.81
C ARG A 77 14.11 -11.15 3.04
N PRO A 78 14.79 -12.30 3.23
CA PRO A 78 15.69 -12.50 4.36
C PRO A 78 16.94 -11.61 4.30
N GLN A 79 17.46 -11.31 3.10
CA GLN A 79 18.61 -10.39 2.95
C GLN A 79 18.25 -8.97 3.38
N LEU A 80 17.05 -8.52 3.03
CA LEU A 80 16.53 -7.23 3.45
C LEU A 80 16.34 -7.20 4.97
N ALA A 81 15.71 -8.22 5.56
CA ALA A 81 15.52 -8.28 7.00
C ALA A 81 16.86 -8.20 7.74
N ASP A 82 17.86 -8.99 7.34
CA ASP A 82 19.20 -8.97 7.93
C ASP A 82 19.91 -7.62 7.76
N ALA A 83 19.77 -6.98 6.58
CA ALA A 83 20.33 -5.66 6.33
C ALA A 83 19.68 -4.58 7.23
N LEU A 84 18.36 -4.64 7.42
CA LEU A 84 17.63 -3.72 8.27
C LEU A 84 18.00 -3.92 9.74
N ASP A 85 18.08 -5.17 10.21
CA ASP A 85 18.46 -5.51 11.59
C ASP A 85 19.88 -5.04 11.93
N LYS A 86 20.80 -5.10 10.97
CA LYS A 86 22.19 -4.63 11.12
C LYS A 86 22.38 -3.13 10.86
N GLY A 87 21.36 -2.44 10.36
CA GLY A 87 21.48 -1.07 9.86
C GLY A 87 22.41 -0.92 8.65
N ASP A 88 22.64 -1.99 7.88
CA ASP A 88 23.49 -1.95 6.69
C ASP A 88 22.74 -1.32 5.51
N LYS A 89 22.86 0.00 5.40
CA LYS A 89 22.25 0.80 4.32
C LYS A 89 22.72 0.38 2.93
N ARG A 90 23.96 -0.11 2.79
CA ARG A 90 24.50 -0.53 1.48
C ARG A 90 23.87 -1.85 1.05
N ALA A 91 23.67 -2.79 1.97
CA ALA A 91 22.95 -4.02 1.68
C ALA A 91 21.48 -3.76 1.34
N ALA A 92 20.81 -2.89 2.08
CA ALA A 92 19.44 -2.49 1.79
C ALA A 92 19.31 -1.83 0.40
N ALA A 93 20.25 -0.96 0.01
CA ALA A 93 20.27 -0.35 -1.32
C ALA A 93 20.40 -1.39 -2.45
N ARG A 94 21.27 -2.40 -2.29
CA ARG A 94 21.39 -3.48 -3.29
C ARG A 94 20.09 -4.27 -3.47
N VAL A 95 19.35 -4.49 -2.38
CA VAL A 95 18.01 -5.10 -2.48
C VAL A 95 17.05 -4.18 -3.22
N ALA A 96 17.08 -2.88 -2.94
CA ALA A 96 16.26 -1.90 -3.64
C ALA A 96 16.53 -1.88 -5.16
N ASP A 97 17.80 -1.85 -5.56
CA ASP A 97 18.20 -1.91 -6.98
C ASP A 97 17.64 -3.18 -7.66
N LYS A 98 17.71 -4.32 -6.96
CA LYS A 98 17.17 -5.58 -7.50
C LYS A 98 15.64 -5.60 -7.57
N LEU A 99 14.96 -4.95 -6.63
CA LEU A 99 13.50 -4.79 -6.70
C LEU A 99 13.07 -3.92 -7.87
N GLU A 100 13.82 -2.87 -8.18
CA GLU A 100 13.58 -2.02 -9.35
C GLU A 100 13.76 -2.80 -10.65
N GLU A 101 14.83 -3.61 -10.75
CA GLU A 101 15.05 -4.52 -11.88
C GLU A 101 13.87 -5.50 -12.06
N LEU A 102 13.45 -6.18 -10.99
CA LEU A 102 12.31 -7.10 -11.03
C LEU A 102 10.99 -6.39 -11.39
N HIS A 103 10.80 -5.16 -10.94
CA HIS A 103 9.64 -4.35 -11.29
C HIS A 103 9.62 -4.03 -12.77
N SER A 104 10.76 -3.60 -13.35
CA SER A 104 10.89 -3.32 -14.78
C SER A 104 10.57 -4.55 -15.62
N THR A 105 11.19 -5.70 -15.32
CA THR A 105 10.90 -6.96 -16.03
C THR A 105 9.44 -7.37 -15.90
N SER A 106 8.84 -7.20 -14.72
CA SER A 106 7.42 -7.52 -14.52
C SER A 106 6.50 -6.59 -15.33
N GLN A 107 6.87 -5.32 -15.46
CA GLN A 107 6.12 -4.33 -16.25
C GLN A 107 6.21 -4.64 -17.75
N GLU A 108 7.36 -5.07 -18.25
CA GLU A 108 7.52 -5.52 -19.64
C GLU A 108 6.59 -6.69 -19.96
N VAL A 109 6.53 -7.70 -19.08
CA VAL A 109 5.63 -8.85 -19.25
C VAL A 109 4.17 -8.43 -19.24
N LEU A 110 3.76 -7.56 -18.30
CA LEU A 110 2.39 -7.06 -18.22
C LEU A 110 2.00 -6.18 -19.40
N SER A 111 2.95 -5.46 -20.01
CA SER A 111 2.70 -4.66 -21.21
C SER A 111 2.40 -5.50 -22.46
N GLY A 112 2.72 -6.80 -22.42
CA GLY A 112 2.38 -7.76 -23.47
C GLY A 112 0.98 -8.39 -23.32
N VAL A 113 0.25 -8.06 -22.25
CA VAL A 113 -1.13 -8.54 -22.02
C VAL A 113 -2.09 -7.64 -22.80
N GLU A 114 -2.88 -8.22 -23.70
CA GLU A 114 -3.78 -7.46 -24.59
C GLU A 114 -5.02 -6.93 -23.86
N ASP A 115 -5.54 -7.68 -22.89
CA ASP A 115 -6.71 -7.30 -22.11
C ASP A 115 -6.30 -6.50 -20.86
N GLU A 116 -6.78 -5.25 -20.76
CA GLU A 116 -6.44 -4.34 -19.66
C GLU A 116 -6.98 -4.84 -18.30
N ASP A 117 -8.12 -5.53 -18.29
CA ASP A 117 -8.70 -6.08 -17.06
C ASP A 117 -7.85 -7.25 -16.56
N ASP A 118 -7.43 -8.14 -17.47
CA ASP A 118 -6.49 -9.22 -17.15
C ASP A 118 -5.14 -8.69 -16.67
N ALA A 119 -4.60 -7.65 -17.31
CA ALA A 119 -3.35 -7.03 -16.89
C ALA A 119 -3.42 -6.54 -15.43
N GLY A 120 -4.58 -5.99 -15.03
CA GLY A 120 -4.86 -5.61 -13.64
C GLY A 120 -4.83 -6.80 -12.68
N VAL A 121 -5.50 -7.89 -13.03
CA VAL A 121 -5.53 -9.14 -12.25
C VAL A 121 -4.12 -9.74 -12.12
N LEU A 122 -3.38 -9.81 -13.22
CA LEU A 122 -2.03 -10.39 -13.28
C LEU A 122 -1.00 -9.55 -12.52
N ALA A 123 -1.16 -8.22 -12.49
CA ALA A 123 -0.32 -7.33 -11.69
C ALA A 123 -0.38 -7.66 -10.19
N CYS A 124 -1.52 -8.15 -9.68
CA CYS A 124 -1.66 -8.60 -8.29
C CYS A 124 -0.74 -9.81 -7.96
N SER A 125 -0.30 -10.59 -8.94
CA SER A 125 0.67 -11.69 -8.76
C SER A 125 2.12 -11.32 -9.01
N LEU A 126 2.37 -10.36 -9.88
CA LEU A 126 3.73 -9.95 -10.25
C LEU A 126 4.24 -8.75 -9.43
N GLN A 127 3.48 -7.66 -9.39
CA GLN A 127 3.94 -6.38 -8.86
C GLN A 127 3.67 -6.23 -7.37
N LEU A 128 2.55 -6.75 -6.86
CA LEU A 128 2.16 -6.59 -5.45
C LEU A 128 3.24 -7.12 -4.47
N PRO A 129 3.81 -8.33 -4.65
CA PRO A 129 4.91 -8.81 -3.81
C PRO A 129 6.17 -7.92 -3.82
N ILE A 130 6.47 -7.28 -4.96
CA ILE A 130 7.61 -6.35 -5.10
C ILE A 130 7.34 -5.10 -4.27
N LEU A 131 6.14 -4.53 -4.42
CA LEU A 131 5.72 -3.32 -3.70
C LEU A 131 5.64 -3.54 -2.19
N GLU A 132 5.23 -4.73 -1.73
CA GLU A 132 5.29 -5.11 -0.32
C GLU A 132 6.71 -5.05 0.24
N LEU A 133 7.71 -5.56 -0.51
CA LEU A 133 9.11 -5.51 -0.09
C LEU A 133 9.67 -4.08 -0.11
N ALA A 134 9.30 -3.29 -1.14
CA ALA A 134 9.69 -1.89 -1.24
C ALA A 134 9.09 -1.02 -0.10
N ALA A 135 7.86 -1.30 0.33
CA ALA A 135 7.23 -0.59 1.45
C ALA A 135 7.96 -0.83 2.78
N MET A 136 8.52 -2.03 3.00
CA MET A 136 9.35 -2.31 4.17
C MET A 136 10.63 -1.47 4.20
N LEU A 137 11.29 -1.30 3.05
CA LEU A 137 12.46 -0.41 2.91
C LEU A 137 12.10 1.03 3.31
N LEU A 138 11.00 1.57 2.79
CA LEU A 138 10.57 2.94 3.08
C LEU A 138 10.23 3.15 4.56
N SER A 139 9.57 2.17 5.18
CA SER A 139 9.18 2.24 6.60
C SER A 139 10.39 2.27 7.54
N SER A 140 11.50 1.62 7.17
CA SER A 140 12.73 1.61 7.98
C SER A 140 13.43 2.98 8.03
N SER A 141 13.29 3.79 6.98
CA SER A 141 13.96 5.10 6.89
C SER A 141 13.44 6.11 7.92
N GLN A 142 12.17 5.98 8.32
CA GLN A 142 11.47 6.96 9.15
C GLN A 142 11.76 6.80 10.66
N SER A 143 12.22 5.63 11.11
CA SER A 143 12.43 5.34 12.54
C SER A 143 13.65 6.03 13.14
N SER A 144 14.58 6.52 12.32
CA SER A 144 15.85 7.09 12.78
C SER A 144 15.76 8.53 13.30
N HIS A 145 14.59 9.19 13.22
CA HIS A 145 14.43 10.60 13.60
C HIS A 145 13.81 10.88 14.98
N THR A 146 13.35 9.87 15.73
CA THR A 146 12.66 10.10 17.02
C THR A 146 13.52 9.83 18.25
N HIS A 147 14.79 9.43 18.11
CA HIS A 147 15.67 9.16 19.27
C HIS A 147 16.53 10.35 19.73
N ASN A 148 16.31 11.55 19.19
CA ASN A 148 16.89 12.79 19.73
C ASN A 148 15.87 13.46 20.65
N GLY A 149 16.04 13.27 21.96
CA GLY A 149 15.40 14.13 22.96
C GLY A 149 14.63 13.41 24.05
N CYS A 150 15.20 12.40 24.70
CA CYS A 150 14.99 12.32 26.15
C CYS A 150 15.80 13.48 26.77
N VAL A 151 15.24 14.69 26.69
CA VAL A 151 15.73 15.82 27.48
C VAL A 151 15.54 15.39 28.94
N PRO A 152 16.59 15.37 29.77
CA PRO A 152 16.43 15.03 31.18
C PRO A 152 15.36 15.94 31.78
N GLN A 153 14.40 15.34 32.49
CA GLN A 153 13.19 15.96 33.04
C GLN A 153 13.46 17.20 33.94
N GLN A 154 14.72 17.48 34.26
CA GLN A 154 15.19 18.65 34.99
C GLN A 154 15.16 19.96 34.19
N GLU A 155 15.34 19.94 32.86
CA GLU A 155 15.38 21.19 32.07
C GLU A 155 13.97 21.74 31.74
N GLN A 156 12.97 20.87 31.66
CA GLN A 156 11.58 21.29 31.44
C GLN A 156 10.96 21.99 32.66
N GLN A 157 11.39 21.68 33.88
CA GLN A 157 10.90 22.41 35.07
C GLN A 157 11.45 23.83 35.17
N GLN A 158 12.65 24.09 34.64
CA GLN A 158 13.24 25.43 34.69
C GLN A 158 12.67 26.37 33.62
N GLN A 159 12.31 25.85 32.44
CA GLN A 159 11.63 26.64 31.41
C GLN A 159 10.17 26.98 31.77
N GLN A 160 9.43 26.06 32.42
CA GLN A 160 8.05 26.36 32.86
C GLN A 160 7.97 27.45 33.97
N GLN A 161 9.04 27.66 34.74
CA GLN A 161 9.09 28.74 35.73
C GLN A 161 9.35 30.12 35.10
N THR A 162 10.07 30.19 33.98
CA THR A 162 10.35 31.48 33.32
C THR A 162 9.18 32.00 32.46
N GLU A 163 8.34 31.11 31.93
CA GLU A 163 7.16 31.53 31.15
C GLU A 163 5.99 32.01 32.02
N LYS A 164 5.80 31.43 33.22
CA LYS A 164 4.80 31.92 34.19
C LYS A 164 5.11 33.34 34.71
N ALA A 165 6.35 33.79 34.64
CA ALA A 165 6.73 35.16 34.98
C ALA A 165 6.39 36.18 33.88
N LYS A 166 6.29 35.76 32.61
CA LYS A 166 6.01 36.67 31.48
C LYS A 166 4.52 36.80 31.14
N PHE A 167 3.68 35.85 31.53
CA PHE A 167 2.26 35.85 31.15
C PHE A 167 1.35 36.77 32.01
N LYS A 168 1.85 37.34 33.12
CA LYS A 168 1.06 38.24 33.98
C LYS A 168 0.96 39.70 33.50
N SER A 169 1.54 40.10 32.36
CA SER A 169 1.54 41.52 31.93
C SER A 169 0.70 41.88 30.69
N LYS A 170 -0.01 40.94 30.06
CA LYS A 170 -0.83 41.22 28.86
C LYS A 170 -2.20 40.56 28.90
N GLN A 171 -3.04 41.00 29.85
CA GLN A 171 -4.49 40.85 29.75
C GLN A 171 -5.13 42.22 29.96
N GLN A 172 -5.36 42.95 28.87
CA GLN A 172 -6.41 43.97 28.74
C GLN A 172 -6.38 44.52 27.31
N SER A 173 -7.28 44.03 26.45
CA SER A 173 -8.14 44.88 25.60
C SER A 173 -8.87 44.09 24.50
N LYS A 174 -10.21 44.25 24.51
CA LYS A 174 -11.14 44.42 23.36
C LYS A 174 -11.31 43.22 22.39
N ALA A 175 -12.49 42.58 22.32
CA ALA A 175 -13.85 43.02 21.99
C ALA A 175 -14.16 43.06 20.47
N LYS A 176 -15.18 42.27 20.12
CA LYS A 176 -16.21 42.41 19.06
C LYS A 176 -15.80 42.28 17.59
N GLY A 177 -16.51 41.39 16.90
CA GLY A 177 -16.59 41.34 15.44
C GLY A 177 -17.35 40.13 14.93
N PHE A 178 -18.69 40.18 14.98
CA PHE A 178 -19.59 39.23 14.30
C PHE A 178 -19.65 39.61 12.81
N GLY A 179 -19.33 38.68 11.92
CA GLY A 179 -19.28 38.91 10.47
C GLY A 179 -19.97 37.80 9.68
N SER A 180 -21.20 38.10 9.28
CA SER A 180 -22.02 37.58 8.17
C SER A 180 -21.44 36.47 7.26
N PHE A 181 -22.16 35.34 7.25
CA PHE A 181 -22.18 34.33 6.19
C PHE A 181 -22.82 34.89 4.90
N LYS A 182 -22.17 34.70 3.75
CA LYS A 182 -22.78 34.82 2.42
C LYS A 182 -22.76 33.45 1.74
N PRO A 183 -23.88 32.95 1.20
CA PRO A 183 -23.85 31.86 0.23
C PRO A 183 -23.71 32.45 -1.17
N SER A 184 -22.94 31.80 -2.03
CA SER A 184 -23.01 32.03 -3.48
C SER A 184 -22.95 30.71 -4.25
N PRO A 185 -23.44 30.70 -5.49
CA PRO A 185 -24.12 29.55 -6.07
C PRO A 185 -23.34 28.84 -7.19
N HIS A 186 -23.69 27.56 -7.37
CA HIS A 186 -23.80 26.83 -8.64
C HIS A 186 -22.52 26.46 -9.45
N PRO A 187 -22.64 25.50 -10.39
CA PRO A 187 -21.70 24.41 -10.59
C PRO A 187 -20.96 24.51 -11.93
N ALA A 188 -20.26 23.44 -12.29
CA ALA A 188 -19.59 23.20 -13.57
C ALA A 188 -18.19 23.80 -13.70
N GLN A 189 -17.19 22.95 -13.50
CA GLN A 189 -16.05 22.75 -14.41
C GLN A 189 -15.07 21.75 -13.76
N LEU A 190 -15.23 20.48 -14.10
CA LEU A 190 -14.22 19.44 -13.90
C LEU A 190 -14.21 18.55 -15.14
N GLN A 191 -13.58 19.06 -16.19
CA GLN A 191 -12.94 18.25 -17.20
C GLN A 191 -11.51 18.76 -17.33
N ASP A 192 -10.60 17.82 -17.53
CA ASP A 192 -9.18 17.98 -17.81
C ASP A 192 -8.27 18.25 -16.61
N THR A 193 -7.77 17.14 -16.04
CA THR A 193 -6.32 16.87 -15.94
C THR A 193 -6.11 15.42 -15.46
N PHE A 194 -6.04 14.51 -16.42
CA PHE A 194 -5.59 13.14 -16.21
C PHE A 194 -4.09 13.09 -16.52
N GLN A 195 -3.23 13.22 -15.51
CA GLN A 195 -1.80 12.90 -15.65
C GLN A 195 -1.30 12.18 -14.40
N GLY A 196 -1.00 10.89 -14.60
CA GLY A 196 -0.03 10.04 -13.91
C GLY A 196 0.27 10.32 -12.44
N LEU A 197 -0.46 9.67 -11.54
CA LEU A 197 0.08 9.31 -10.23
C LEU A 197 0.46 7.83 -10.26
N SER A 198 1.73 7.53 -10.03
CA SER A 198 2.21 6.16 -9.95
C SER A 198 1.60 5.46 -8.71
N LEU A 199 1.45 4.14 -8.80
CA LEU A 199 0.94 3.28 -7.71
C LEU A 199 1.70 3.50 -6.38
N LEU A 200 2.96 3.93 -6.46
CA LEU A 200 3.81 4.32 -5.33
C LEU A 200 3.27 5.55 -4.58
N THR A 201 2.75 6.56 -5.29
CA THR A 201 2.16 7.75 -4.64
C THR A 201 0.84 7.42 -3.95
N ILE A 202 0.06 6.48 -4.50
CA ILE A 202 -1.21 6.05 -3.92
C ILE A 202 -0.97 5.22 -2.65
N ASN A 203 -0.01 4.29 -2.66
CA ASN A 203 0.31 3.46 -1.49
C ASN A 203 1.06 4.24 -0.39
N ALA A 204 1.93 5.19 -0.75
CA ALA A 204 2.56 6.09 0.22
C ALA A 204 1.52 7.00 0.89
N ARG A 205 0.59 7.57 0.11
CA ARG A 205 -0.52 8.39 0.63
C ARG A 205 -1.49 7.55 1.48
N ARG A 206 -1.69 6.28 1.14
CA ARG A 206 -2.50 5.33 1.93
C ARG A 206 -1.87 5.05 3.29
N LEU A 207 -0.56 4.88 3.38
CA LEU A 207 0.15 4.73 4.66
C LEU A 207 0.11 6.02 5.48
N GLU A 208 0.28 7.20 4.86
CA GLU A 208 0.12 8.51 5.53
C GLU A 208 -1.30 8.75 6.04
N LEU A 209 -2.33 8.39 5.25
CA LEU A 209 -3.74 8.54 5.61
C LEU A 209 -4.18 7.53 6.67
N MET A 210 -3.65 6.30 6.66
CA MET A 210 -3.91 5.31 7.71
C MET A 210 -3.28 5.70 9.05
N ALA A 211 -2.23 6.52 9.04
CA ALA A 211 -1.64 7.11 10.24
C ALA A 211 -2.43 8.34 10.77
N GLN A 212 -3.32 8.94 9.97
CA GLN A 212 -3.96 10.22 10.26
C GLN A 212 -5.50 10.18 10.22
N VAL A 213 -6.15 9.34 11.03
CA VAL A 213 -7.60 9.48 11.38
C VAL A 213 -8.59 8.82 10.39
N ALA A 214 -9.60 8.15 10.94
CA ALA A 214 -10.87 7.88 10.25
C ALA A 214 -11.84 9.07 10.47
N PRO A 215 -12.74 9.48 9.52
CA PRO A 215 -13.10 8.83 8.26
C PRO A 215 -13.03 9.75 7.00
N ALA A 216 -12.92 9.05 5.85
CA ALA A 216 -13.45 9.37 4.51
C ALA A 216 -12.92 10.58 3.72
N SER A 217 -12.25 10.29 2.60
CA SER A 217 -12.62 10.88 1.33
C SER A 217 -13.16 9.77 0.40
N ALA A 218 -14.40 9.93 -0.04
CA ALA A 218 -15.12 8.95 -0.86
C ALA A 218 -14.38 8.63 -2.18
N ALA A 219 -13.61 9.59 -2.72
CA ALA A 219 -12.82 9.42 -3.93
C ALA A 219 -11.66 8.42 -3.79
N ALA A 220 -11.04 8.33 -2.61
CA ALA A 220 -9.95 7.38 -2.35
C ALA A 220 -10.47 5.94 -2.15
N VAL A 221 -11.66 5.81 -1.57
CA VAL A 221 -12.39 4.54 -1.47
C VAL A 221 -12.83 4.08 -2.86
N GLU A 222 -13.24 5.00 -3.73
CA GLU A 222 -13.70 4.66 -5.08
C GLU A 222 -12.56 4.20 -6.00
N LEU A 223 -11.37 4.80 -5.89
CA LEU A 223 -10.19 4.38 -6.65
C LEU A 223 -9.64 3.02 -6.13
N SER A 224 -9.59 2.84 -4.81
CA SER A 224 -9.23 1.56 -4.20
C SER A 224 -10.26 0.48 -4.53
N ALA A 225 -11.55 0.83 -4.59
CA ALA A 225 -12.61 -0.08 -5.01
C ALA A 225 -12.55 -0.41 -6.50
N ARG A 226 -11.93 0.42 -7.36
CA ARG A 226 -11.66 0.05 -8.76
C ARG A 226 -10.52 -0.96 -8.86
N GLN A 227 -9.43 -0.76 -8.11
CA GLN A 227 -8.31 -1.71 -8.07
C GLN A 227 -8.66 -3.02 -7.38
N VAL A 228 -9.50 -3.01 -6.35
CA VAL A 228 -10.02 -4.24 -5.73
C VAL A 228 -11.03 -4.93 -6.64
N ARG A 229 -11.87 -4.19 -7.40
CA ARG A 229 -12.74 -4.77 -8.44
C ARG A 229 -11.97 -5.41 -9.60
N ALA A 230 -10.76 -4.96 -9.87
CA ALA A 230 -9.88 -5.57 -10.87
C ALA A 230 -9.11 -6.78 -10.34
N CYS A 231 -9.17 -7.11 -9.04
CA CYS A 231 -8.49 -8.28 -8.47
C CYS A 231 -9.43 -9.19 -7.64
N ALA A 232 -10.73 -8.95 -7.64
CA ALA A 232 -11.76 -9.69 -6.90
C ALA A 232 -13.00 -9.90 -7.75
#